data_AF-A0A753UPR4-F1
#
_entry.id   AF-A0A753UPR4-F1
#
_cell.length_a   1.000
_cell.length_b   1.000
_cell.length_c   1.000
_cell.angle_alpha   90.00
_cell.angle_beta   90.00
_cell.angle_gamma   90.00
#
_symmetry.space_group_name_H-M   'P 1'
#
loop_
_entity.id
_entity.type
_entity.pdbx_description
1 polymer ?
#
loop_
_entity_poly.entity_id
_entity_poly.type
_entity_poly.pdbx_seq_one_letter_code
_entity_poly.pdbx_strand_id
1 'polypeptide(L)'
;MNLSAMVYPDTFIINGESFRGKRNAKENKVLIPYTNEPEVTIGQHIIQRVGKNEINLKIIDMKLLPNGTRRQGTNHPNMLTLYIENITGNEHMTPTKSNTFNIGSISGDQVQIGEHNHMLVNISITELVEKVAKSGDVQAKSVLKQLLENSTVASIVGAGASALIGLL
;
A
#
# COMPACT_ATOMS: atom_id res chain seq x y z
N MET A 1 34.83 -22.95 -4.46
CA MET A 1 33.74 -22.57 -5.37
C MET A 1 33.13 -23.84 -5.96
N ASN A 2 31.88 -24.16 -5.65
CA ASN A 2 31.12 -25.17 -6.39
C ASN A 2 29.63 -24.83 -6.29
N LEU A 3 29.24 -23.72 -6.93
CA LEU A 3 27.83 -23.44 -7.18
C LEU A 3 27.47 -24.04 -8.54
N SER A 4 26.53 -24.98 -8.52
CA SER A 4 26.01 -25.59 -9.73
C SER A 4 25.22 -24.57 -10.53
N ALA A 5 25.63 -24.36 -11.78
CA ALA A 5 24.92 -23.51 -12.73
C ALA A 5 23.51 -24.03 -13.04
N MET A 6 23.23 -25.32 -12.80
CA MET A 6 21.89 -25.89 -12.95
C MET A 6 20.93 -25.44 -11.84
N VAL A 7 21.46 -25.13 -10.64
CA VAL A 7 20.64 -24.74 -9.47
C VAL A 7 20.62 -23.23 -9.30
N TYR A 8 21.75 -22.57 -9.53
CA TYR A 8 21.93 -21.12 -9.42
C TYR A 8 22.44 -20.53 -10.75
N PRO A 9 21.55 -20.40 -11.74
CA PRO A 9 21.92 -19.97 -13.08
C PRO A 9 22.20 -18.46 -13.17
N ASP A 10 21.63 -17.66 -12.26
CA ASP A 10 21.65 -16.20 -12.34
C ASP A 10 22.87 -15.60 -11.64
N THR A 11 23.29 -14.42 -12.11
CA THR A 11 24.33 -13.59 -11.48
C THR A 11 23.75 -12.26 -11.04
N PHE A 12 24.00 -11.88 -9.80
CA PHE A 12 23.57 -10.64 -9.17
C PHE A 12 24.79 -9.84 -8.74
N ILE A 13 24.75 -8.53 -8.95
CA ILE A 13 25.78 -7.61 -8.48
C ILE A 13 25.19 -6.84 -7.30
N ILE A 14 25.83 -6.96 -6.14
CA ILE A 14 25.44 -6.30 -4.89
C ILE A 14 26.68 -5.57 -4.38
N ASN A 15 26.62 -4.25 -4.19
CA ASN A 15 27.78 -3.44 -3.77
C ASN A 15 29.03 -3.61 -4.66
N GLY A 16 28.85 -3.92 -5.94
CA GLY A 16 29.95 -4.18 -6.88
C GLY A 16 30.52 -5.61 -6.80
N GLU A 17 30.10 -6.42 -5.83
CA GLU A 17 30.45 -7.83 -5.73
C GLU A 17 29.47 -8.72 -6.50
N SER A 18 30.01 -9.76 -7.14
CA SER A 18 29.24 -10.68 -7.98
C SER A 18 28.84 -11.93 -7.19
N PHE A 19 27.53 -12.14 -7.07
CA PHE A 19 26.91 -13.27 -6.39
C PHE A 19 26.15 -14.14 -7.37
N ARG A 20 26.25 -15.45 -7.21
CA ARG A 20 25.42 -16.40 -7.97
C ARG A 20 24.18 -16.75 -7.18
N GLY A 21 23.05 -16.86 -7.86
CA GLY A 21 21.78 -17.15 -7.22
C GLY A 21 20.72 -17.64 -8.20
N LYS A 22 19.48 -17.58 -7.75
CA LYS A 22 18.30 -17.92 -8.54
C LYS A 22 17.21 -16.89 -8.31
N ARG A 23 16.69 -16.29 -9.39
CA ARG A 23 15.48 -15.46 -9.30
C ARG A 23 14.23 -16.29 -9.55
N ASN A 24 13.21 -16.10 -8.71
CA ASN A 24 11.84 -16.49 -9.00
C ASN A 24 11.01 -15.23 -9.31
N ALA A 25 10.78 -14.97 -10.60
CA ALA A 25 10.02 -13.81 -11.05
C ALA A 25 8.54 -13.86 -10.66
N LYS A 26 7.95 -15.05 -10.46
CA LYS A 26 6.54 -15.18 -10.07
C LYS A 26 6.31 -14.80 -8.62
N GLU A 27 7.29 -15.10 -7.76
CA GLU A 27 7.21 -14.83 -6.33
C GLU A 27 7.95 -13.54 -5.93
N ASN A 28 8.57 -12.83 -6.88
CA ASN A 28 9.38 -11.65 -6.62
C ASN A 28 10.46 -11.90 -5.56
N LYS A 29 11.17 -13.04 -5.70
CA LYS A 29 12.24 -13.45 -4.78
C LYS A 29 13.53 -13.75 -5.52
N VAL A 30 14.65 -13.48 -4.87
CA VAL A 30 16.00 -13.88 -5.28
C VAL A 30 16.61 -14.69 -4.16
N LEU A 31 17.17 -15.85 -4.51
CA LEU A 31 17.81 -16.79 -3.60
C LEU A 31 19.31 -16.79 -3.84
N ILE A 32 20.09 -16.40 -2.84
CA ILE A 32 21.55 -16.33 -2.90
C ILE A 32 22.13 -17.19 -1.77
N PRO A 33 22.82 -18.29 -2.08
CA PRO A 33 23.50 -19.08 -1.07
C PRO A 33 24.76 -18.35 -0.57
N TYR A 34 25.00 -18.38 0.74
CA TYR A 34 26.13 -17.70 1.37
C TYR A 34 26.77 -18.53 2.49
N THR A 35 28.06 -18.30 2.76
CA THR A 35 28.75 -18.80 3.97
C THR A 35 28.89 -17.69 5.00
N ASN A 36 29.43 -16.55 4.56
CA ASN A 36 29.50 -15.34 5.37
C ASN A 36 28.32 -14.45 5.01
N GLU A 37 27.73 -13.80 6.00
CA GLU A 37 26.59 -12.92 5.80
C GLU A 37 26.98 -11.77 4.86
N PRO A 38 26.30 -11.61 3.71
CA PRO A 38 26.60 -10.52 2.80
C PRO A 38 26.02 -9.21 3.34
N GLU A 39 26.76 -8.11 3.16
CA GLU A 39 26.31 -6.77 3.53
C GLU A 39 25.22 -6.30 2.56
N VAL A 40 23.96 -6.52 2.93
CA VAL A 40 22.79 -6.17 2.12
C VAL A 40 21.80 -5.37 2.97
N THR A 41 21.26 -4.29 2.43
CA THR A 41 20.30 -3.42 3.14
C THR A 41 18.97 -3.35 2.40
N ILE A 42 17.87 -3.25 3.15
CA ILE A 42 16.54 -3.01 2.58
C ILE A 42 16.49 -1.63 1.90
N GLY A 43 15.87 -1.55 0.74
CA GLY A 43 15.80 -0.34 -0.09
C GLY A 43 16.97 -0.18 -1.06
N GLN A 44 18.01 -1.01 -0.94
CA GLN A 44 19.16 -1.01 -1.84
C GLN A 44 18.78 -1.55 -3.23
N HIS A 45 19.49 -1.07 -4.25
CA HIS A 45 19.39 -1.58 -5.62
C HIS A 45 20.46 -2.64 -5.89
N ILE A 46 20.06 -3.73 -6.52
CA ILE A 46 20.92 -4.81 -7.00
C ILE A 46 20.70 -5.01 -8.49
N ILE A 47 21.72 -5.51 -9.18
CA ILE A 47 21.66 -5.71 -10.63
C ILE A 47 21.67 -7.20 -10.93
N GLN A 48 20.66 -7.71 -11.62
CA GLN A 48 20.71 -9.05 -12.21
C GLN A 48 21.29 -8.95 -13.63
N ARG A 49 22.37 -9.68 -13.90
CA ARG A 49 22.94 -9.78 -15.25
C ARG A 49 22.32 -10.97 -15.98
N VAL A 50 21.66 -10.69 -17.10
CA VAL A 50 21.04 -11.70 -17.97
C VAL A 50 21.64 -11.55 -19.38
N GLY A 51 22.68 -12.33 -19.67
CA GLY A 51 23.43 -12.20 -20.92
C GLY A 51 24.11 -10.83 -21.01
N LYS A 52 23.73 -10.03 -22.02
CA LYS A 52 24.20 -8.65 -22.21
C LYS A 52 23.33 -7.59 -21.52
N ASN A 53 22.18 -8.00 -20.99
CA ASN A 53 21.21 -7.10 -20.37
C ASN A 53 21.40 -7.06 -18.86
N GLU A 54 21.04 -5.92 -18.27
CA GLU A 54 21.08 -5.69 -16.83
C GLU A 54 19.68 -5.31 -16.36
N ILE A 55 19.20 -5.97 -15.31
CA ILE A 55 17.88 -5.72 -14.71
C ILE A 55 18.12 -5.12 -13.32
N ASN A 56 17.68 -3.89 -13.11
CA ASN A 56 17.75 -3.23 -11.81
C ASN A 56 16.59 -3.69 -10.92
N LEU A 57 16.95 -4.21 -9.76
CA LEU A 57 16.02 -4.75 -8.77
C LEU A 57 16.18 -3.97 -7.46
N LYS A 58 15.08 -3.58 -6.84
CA LYS A 58 15.08 -2.97 -5.50
C LYS A 58 14.75 -4.02 -4.46
N ILE A 59 15.51 -4.06 -3.37
CA ILE A 59 15.24 -4.94 -2.24
C ILE A 59 14.12 -4.31 -1.39
N ILE A 60 13.03 -5.04 -1.20
CA ILE A 60 11.89 -4.61 -0.36
C ILE A 60 11.92 -5.26 1.02
N ASP A 61 12.46 -6.47 1.13
CA ASP A 61 12.58 -7.24 2.37
C ASP A 61 13.64 -8.34 2.20
N MET A 62 14.14 -8.91 3.30
CA MET A 62 15.13 -9.98 3.26
C MET A 62 14.96 -10.98 4.40
N LYS A 63 15.31 -12.25 4.13
CA LYS A 63 15.34 -13.32 5.12
C LYS A 63 16.63 -14.12 5.01
N LEU A 64 17.30 -14.25 6.14
CA LEU A 64 18.48 -15.10 6.31
C LEU A 64 18.02 -16.45 6.85
N LEU A 65 18.27 -17.52 6.10
CA LEU A 65 17.89 -18.88 6.47
C LEU A 65 19.15 -19.72 6.70
N PRO A 66 19.55 -19.93 7.97
CA PRO A 66 20.63 -20.85 8.32
C PRO A 66 20.33 -22.25 7.80
N ASN A 67 21.32 -22.93 7.20
CA ASN A 67 21.16 -24.24 6.55
C ASN A 67 20.09 -24.29 5.43
N GLY A 68 19.63 -23.14 4.93
CA GLY A 68 18.52 -23.04 3.97
C GLY A 68 18.82 -23.61 2.58
N THR A 69 20.09 -23.78 2.19
CA THR A 69 20.45 -24.36 0.88
C THR A 69 20.29 -25.88 0.86
N ARG A 70 20.29 -26.52 2.03
CA ARG A 70 20.39 -27.98 2.18
C ARG A 70 21.54 -28.60 1.37
N ARG A 71 22.58 -27.80 1.08
CA ARG A 71 23.73 -28.16 0.23
C ARG A 71 23.36 -28.64 -1.18
N GLN A 72 22.19 -28.24 -1.69
CA GLN A 72 21.78 -28.59 -3.04
C GLN A 72 22.48 -27.67 -4.04
N GLY A 73 23.43 -28.20 -4.81
CA GLY A 73 24.15 -27.44 -5.83
C GLY A 73 25.02 -26.32 -5.29
N THR A 74 25.37 -26.35 -4.00
CA THR A 74 26.30 -25.39 -3.37
C THR A 74 26.90 -25.98 -2.09
N ASN A 75 28.14 -25.59 -1.77
CA ASN A 75 28.78 -25.92 -0.49
C ASN A 75 28.44 -24.90 0.61
N HIS A 76 27.80 -23.78 0.24
CA HIS A 76 27.36 -22.76 1.17
C HIS A 76 26.14 -23.28 1.95
N PRO A 77 26.16 -23.31 3.29
CA PRO A 77 25.07 -23.86 4.09
C PRO A 77 23.84 -22.94 4.12
N ASN A 78 24.04 -21.62 4.11
CA ASN A 78 22.99 -20.67 4.40
C ASN A 78 22.38 -20.08 3.12
N MET A 79 21.11 -19.68 3.20
CA MET A 79 20.38 -19.09 2.08
C MET A 79 19.90 -17.69 2.44
N LEU A 80 20.24 -16.71 1.61
CA LEU A 80 19.67 -15.38 1.65
C LEU A 80 18.49 -15.34 0.68
N THR A 81 17.32 -15.00 1.20
CA THR A 81 16.11 -14.76 0.39
C THR A 81 15.86 -13.27 0.36
N LEU A 82 16.02 -12.65 -0.80
CA LEU A 82 15.69 -11.25 -1.04
C LEU A 82 14.32 -11.17 -1.70
N TYR A 83 13.44 -10.37 -1.13
CA TYR A 83 12.22 -9.95 -1.81
C TYR A 83 12.53 -8.71 -2.62
N ILE A 84 12.14 -8.71 -3.89
CA ILE A 84 12.61 -7.71 -4.87
C ILE A 84 11.48 -7.13 -5.70
N GLU A 85 11.65 -5.89 -6.12
CA GLU A 85 10.82 -5.22 -7.11
C GLU A 85 11.66 -4.94 -8.37
N ASN A 86 11.08 -5.13 -9.56
CA ASN A 86 11.78 -4.91 -10.83
C ASN A 86 11.60 -3.46 -11.31
N ILE A 87 12.63 -2.63 -11.16
CA ILE A 87 12.56 -1.22 -11.56
C ILE A 87 12.69 -1.08 -13.08
N THR A 88 13.60 -1.81 -13.72
CA THR A 88 13.82 -1.72 -15.19
C THR A 88 12.63 -2.24 -15.99
N GLY A 89 11.90 -3.22 -15.45
CA GLY A 89 10.63 -3.67 -16.04
C GLY A 89 9.58 -2.56 -16.05
N ASN A 90 9.49 -1.78 -14.99
CA ASN A 90 8.48 -0.72 -14.84
C ASN A 90 8.64 0.42 -15.86
N GLU A 91 9.84 0.65 -16.40
CA GLU A 91 10.07 1.67 -17.46
C GLU A 91 9.52 1.24 -18.83
N HIS A 92 9.37 -0.07 -19.06
CA HIS A 92 8.87 -0.64 -20.32
C HIS A 92 7.48 -1.28 -20.18
N MET A 93 6.96 -1.40 -18.96
CA MET A 93 5.57 -1.72 -18.72
C MET A 93 4.74 -0.47 -18.99
N THR A 94 3.69 -0.60 -19.79
CA THR A 94 2.71 0.48 -19.94
C THR A 94 2.25 0.89 -18.56
N PRO A 95 2.35 2.18 -18.17
CA PRO A 95 1.83 2.63 -16.90
C PRO A 95 0.38 2.17 -16.78
N THR A 96 0.04 1.59 -15.64
CA THR A 96 -1.33 1.19 -15.29
C THR A 96 -2.24 2.33 -15.71
N LYS A 97 -3.16 2.07 -16.66
CA LYS A 97 -3.96 3.07 -17.37
C LYS A 97 -4.32 4.25 -16.45
N SER A 98 -3.56 5.34 -16.55
CA SER A 98 -3.94 6.60 -15.94
C SER A 98 -5.07 7.13 -16.81
N ASN A 99 -6.31 6.95 -16.38
CA ASN A 99 -7.44 7.58 -17.05
C ASN A 99 -7.30 9.08 -16.82
N THR A 100 -6.83 9.80 -17.83
CA THR A 100 -6.83 11.27 -17.82
C THR A 100 -8.26 11.75 -18.03
N PHE A 101 -8.92 12.19 -16.96
CA PHE A 101 -10.23 12.83 -17.04
C PHE A 101 -10.04 14.34 -17.22
N ASN A 102 -10.41 14.87 -18.39
CA ASN A 102 -10.45 16.32 -18.63
C ASN A 102 -11.78 16.86 -18.10
N ILE A 103 -11.76 17.62 -17.01
CA ILE A 103 -12.96 18.22 -16.42
C ILE A 103 -12.99 19.71 -16.80
N GLY A 104 -13.93 20.10 -17.66
CA GLY A 104 -14.00 21.45 -18.24
C GLY A 104 -14.41 22.55 -17.26
N SER A 105 -15.25 22.24 -16.29
CA SER A 105 -15.53 23.09 -15.14
C SER A 105 -16.17 22.25 -14.02
N ILE A 106 -15.82 22.57 -12.78
CA ILE A 106 -16.43 21.98 -11.59
C ILE A 106 -17.10 23.12 -10.84
N SER A 107 -18.40 22.98 -10.60
CA SER A 107 -19.18 23.91 -9.79
C SER A 107 -20.01 23.09 -8.81
N GLY A 108 -19.38 22.67 -7.72
CA GLY A 108 -20.02 21.97 -6.61
C GLY A 108 -19.16 22.12 -5.36
N ASP A 109 -19.80 22.37 -4.21
CA ASP A 109 -19.11 22.63 -2.94
C ASP A 109 -18.37 21.40 -2.38
N GLN A 110 -18.57 20.21 -2.97
CA GLN A 110 -18.11 18.92 -2.46
C GLN A 110 -17.69 17.97 -3.60
N VAL A 111 -16.60 18.28 -4.30
CA VAL A 111 -16.07 17.39 -5.35
C VAL A 111 -14.83 16.64 -4.87
N GLN A 112 -14.88 15.32 -5.00
CA GLN A 112 -13.77 14.42 -4.67
C GLN A 112 -13.43 13.54 -5.87
N ILE A 113 -12.14 13.45 -6.22
CA ILE A 113 -11.64 12.73 -7.39
C ILE A 113 -10.43 11.91 -6.95
N GLY A 114 -10.46 10.58 -7.14
CA GLY A 114 -9.38 9.66 -6.73
C GLY A 114 -9.90 8.39 -6.05
N GLU A 115 -8.98 7.56 -5.54
CA GLU A 115 -9.30 6.36 -4.75
C GLU A 115 -9.14 6.67 -3.25
N HIS A 116 -10.01 6.10 -2.39
CA HIS A 116 -10.06 6.38 -0.94
C HIS A 116 -10.43 7.83 -0.55
N ASN A 117 -11.39 8.44 -1.26
CA ASN A 117 -11.90 9.74 -0.86
C ASN A 117 -12.76 9.63 0.42
N HIS A 118 -12.41 10.42 1.43
CA HIS A 118 -13.23 10.61 2.64
C HIS A 118 -13.76 12.04 2.63
N MET A 119 -15.09 12.20 2.60
CA MET A 119 -15.71 13.53 2.67
C MET A 119 -15.99 13.89 4.13
N LEU A 120 -15.23 14.85 4.65
CA LEU A 120 -15.41 15.38 5.98
C LEU A 120 -16.24 16.67 5.89
N VAL A 121 -17.54 16.56 6.16
CA VAL A 121 -18.47 17.70 6.20
C VAL A 121 -18.65 18.11 7.66
N ASN A 122 -18.15 19.30 8.00
CA ASN A 122 -18.40 19.90 9.31
C ASN A 122 -19.70 20.71 9.24
N ILE A 123 -20.76 20.17 9.84
CA ILE A 123 -22.04 20.86 9.99
C ILE A 123 -22.36 21.03 11.47
N SER A 124 -22.89 22.19 11.85
CA SER A 124 -23.40 22.38 13.21
C SER A 124 -24.69 21.58 13.42
N ILE A 125 -24.94 21.13 14.66
CA ILE A 125 -26.18 20.41 14.98
C ILE A 125 -27.43 21.29 14.71
N THR A 126 -27.31 22.60 14.88
CA THR A 126 -28.33 23.60 14.55
C THR A 126 -28.66 23.62 13.06
N GLU A 127 -27.64 23.67 12.20
CA GLU A 127 -27.85 23.68 10.75
C GLU A 127 -28.47 22.37 10.24
N LEU A 128 -28.05 21.24 10.81
CA LEU A 128 -28.64 19.94 10.48
C LEU A 128 -30.14 19.91 10.81
N VAL A 129 -30.50 20.34 12.02
CA VAL A 129 -31.89 20.42 12.49
C VAL A 129 -32.73 21.35 11.62
N GLU A 130 -32.22 22.54 11.28
CA GLU A 130 -32.93 23.46 10.40
C GLU A 130 -33.17 22.89 9.00
N LYS A 131 -32.18 22.21 8.42
CA LYS A 131 -32.31 21.61 7.09
C LYS A 131 -33.32 20.47 7.09
N VAL A 132 -33.36 19.65 8.15
CA VAL A 132 -34.37 18.59 8.32
C VAL A 132 -35.75 19.17 8.60
N ALA A 133 -35.86 20.23 9.41
CA ALA A 133 -37.12 20.93 9.64
C ALA A 133 -37.74 21.47 8.34
N LYS A 134 -36.88 21.95 7.42
CA LYS A 134 -37.26 22.49 6.10
C LYS A 134 -37.49 21.42 5.01
N SER A 135 -37.10 20.16 5.22
CA SER A 135 -37.19 19.12 4.16
C SER A 135 -38.60 18.57 3.92
N GLY A 136 -39.56 18.88 4.80
CA GLY A 136 -40.94 18.39 4.71
C GLY A 136 -41.12 16.90 5.05
N ASP A 137 -40.04 16.17 5.36
CA ASP A 137 -40.07 14.75 5.69
C ASP A 137 -40.42 14.53 7.18
N VAL A 138 -41.63 14.04 7.42
CA VAL A 138 -42.16 13.79 8.77
C VAL A 138 -41.39 12.70 9.51
N GLN A 139 -40.90 11.68 8.79
CA GLN A 139 -40.13 10.60 9.40
C GLN A 139 -38.74 11.08 9.82
N ALA A 140 -38.06 11.84 8.96
CA ALA A 140 -36.75 12.41 9.28
C ALA A 140 -36.81 13.33 10.52
N LYS A 141 -37.86 14.16 10.62
CA LYS A 141 -38.11 14.99 11.81
C LYS A 141 -38.33 14.16 13.06
N SER A 142 -39.15 13.10 12.97
CA SER A 142 -39.44 12.23 14.11
C SER A 142 -38.19 11.51 14.61
N VAL A 143 -37.36 10.98 13.71
CA VAL A 143 -36.11 10.29 14.07
C VAL A 143 -35.11 11.27 14.68
N LEU A 144 -34.98 12.47 14.11
CA LEU A 144 -34.07 13.47 14.65
C LEU A 144 -34.53 13.98 16.02
N LYS A 145 -35.84 14.10 16.23
CA LYS A 145 -36.41 14.43 17.55
C LYS A 145 -36.09 13.34 18.58
N GLN A 146 -36.29 12.07 18.24
CA GLN A 146 -35.93 10.94 19.13
C GLN A 146 -34.43 10.92 19.46
N LEU A 147 -33.57 11.26 18.48
CA LEU A 147 -32.14 11.37 18.69
C LEU A 147 -31.80 12.49 19.68
N LEU A 148 -32.42 13.65 19.57
CA LEU A 148 -32.22 14.78 20.48
C LEU A 148 -32.80 14.55 21.88
N GLU A 149 -33.84 13.72 22.00
CA GLU A 149 -34.42 13.30 23.28
C GLU A 149 -33.59 12.22 24.00
N ASN A 150 -32.65 11.58 23.30
CA ASN A 150 -31.76 10.61 23.90
C ASN A 150 -30.88 11.27 24.99
N SER A 151 -30.85 10.70 26.20
CA SER A 151 -30.15 11.29 27.34
C SER A 151 -28.65 11.53 27.10
N THR A 152 -27.99 10.66 26.32
CA THR A 152 -26.57 10.83 25.95
C THR A 152 -26.39 12.00 25.00
N VAL A 153 -27.22 12.11 23.97
CA VAL A 153 -27.15 13.22 23.00
C VAL A 153 -27.54 14.54 23.66
N ALA A 154 -28.60 14.54 24.47
CA ALA A 154 -29.02 15.69 25.26
C ALA A 154 -27.94 16.14 26.24
N SER A 155 -27.09 15.25 26.76
CA SER A 155 -25.96 15.63 27.60
C SER A 155 -24.84 16.35 26.84
N ILE A 156 -24.67 16.04 25.54
CA ILE A 156 -23.67 16.67 24.67
C ILE A 156 -24.16 18.03 24.17
N VAL A 157 -25.44 18.11 23.79
CA VAL A 157 -26.07 19.34 23.27
C VAL A 157 -26.50 20.28 24.41
N GLY A 158 -26.72 19.74 25.61
CA GLY A 158 -27.12 20.48 26.80
C GLY A 158 -28.51 21.11 26.69
N ALA A 159 -28.68 22.27 27.31
CA ALA A 159 -29.93 23.04 27.31
C ALA A 159 -30.40 23.45 25.90
N GLY A 160 -29.55 23.35 24.88
CA GLY A 160 -29.90 23.61 23.48
C GLY A 160 -30.78 22.53 22.85
N ALA A 161 -30.85 21.33 23.43
CA ALA A 161 -31.63 20.22 22.86
C ALA A 161 -33.13 20.56 22.77
N SER A 162 -33.70 21.18 23.80
CA SER A 162 -35.12 21.58 23.80
C SER A 162 -35.43 22.65 22.75
N ALA A 163 -34.50 23.58 22.50
CA ALA A 163 -34.66 24.60 21.47
C ALA A 163 -34.63 23.97 20.05
N LEU A 164 -33.76 22.99 19.83
CA LEU A 164 -33.67 22.26 18.56
C LEU A 164 -34.89 21.38 18.32
N ILE A 165 -35.40 20.70 19.35
CA ILE A 165 -36.64 19.91 19.26
C ILE A 165 -37.84 20.80 18.90
N GLY A 166 -37.88 22.05 19.39
CA GLY A 166 -38.93 23.01 19.04
C GLY A 166 -38.93 23.45 17.57
N LEU A 167 -37.84 23.23 16.82
CA LEU A 167 -37.74 23.56 15.41
C LEU A 167 -38.21 22.42 14.47
N LEU A 168 -38.38 21.19 14.98
CA LEU A 168 -38.69 19.98 14.17
C LEU A 168 -40.19 19.71 14.05
#